data_AF-A0A8I1MYC6-F1
#
_entry.id   AF-A0A8I1MYC6-F1
#
_cell.length_a   1.000
_cell.length_b   1.000
_cell.length_c   1.000
_cell.angle_alpha   90.00
_cell.angle_beta   90.00
_cell.angle_gamma   90.00
#
_symmetry.space_group_name_H-M   'P 1'
#
loop_
_entity.id
_entity.type
_entity.pdbx_description
1 polymer ?
#
loop_
_entity_poly.entity_id
_entity_poly.type
_entity_poly.pdbx_seq_one_letter_code
_entity_poly.pdbx_strand_id
1 'polypeptide(L)'
;MIPGRRTTTPAQRQHFDRSRLPDPETYFAAELGALQGRGVWRDALCCFHPDRKPSLRVNTQTGAFRCFVCGAHGGDVLDFQQLRYGQTFTAAAKALGAVTGGRHV
;
A
#
# COMPACT_ATOMS: atom_id res chain seq x y z
N MET A 1 -7.18 35.90 40.35
CA MET A 1 -7.64 34.87 39.38
C MET A 1 -6.86 35.07 38.09
N ILE A 2 -5.93 34.15 37.77
CA ILE A 2 -5.13 34.19 36.54
C ILE A 2 -5.72 33.13 35.59
N PRO A 3 -6.16 33.47 34.36
CA PRO A 3 -6.62 32.46 33.43
C PRO A 3 -5.42 31.64 32.92
N GLY A 4 -5.47 30.33 33.13
CA GLY A 4 -4.43 29.38 32.74
C GLY A 4 -4.18 29.41 31.23
N ARG A 5 -2.91 29.58 30.85
CA ARG A 5 -2.46 29.38 29.47
C ARG A 5 -2.69 27.92 29.09
N ARG A 6 -3.57 27.68 28.13
CA ARG A 6 -3.70 26.38 27.46
C ARG A 6 -2.45 26.17 26.60
N THR A 7 -1.51 25.35 27.06
CA THR A 7 -0.46 24.79 26.24
C THR A 7 -1.08 23.76 25.29
N THR A 8 -1.41 24.18 24.07
CA THR A 8 -1.68 23.23 22.98
C THR A 8 -0.38 22.54 22.61
N THR A 9 -0.20 21.31 23.10
CA THR A 9 0.82 20.39 22.59
C THR A 9 0.67 20.29 21.07
N PRO A 10 1.73 20.48 20.26
CA PRO A 10 1.62 20.26 18.83
C PRO A 10 1.29 18.78 18.61
N ALA A 11 0.08 18.50 18.09
CA ALA A 11 -0.27 17.18 17.60
C ALA A 11 0.77 16.80 16.53
N GLN A 12 1.57 15.78 16.83
CA GLN A 12 2.71 15.38 16.02
C GLN A 12 2.20 15.02 14.62
N ARG A 13 2.49 15.88 13.63
CA ARG A 13 2.06 15.71 12.25
C ARG A 13 2.75 14.48 11.69
N GLN A 14 1.98 13.42 11.51
CA GLN A 14 2.40 12.24 10.77
C GLN A 14 2.77 12.67 9.35
N HIS A 15 4.02 12.48 8.95
CA HIS A 15 4.49 12.79 7.61
C HIS A 15 4.51 11.51 6.78
N PHE A 16 3.80 11.51 5.65
CA PHE A 16 3.88 10.42 4.69
C PHE A 16 5.17 10.56 3.88
N ASP A 17 5.95 9.48 3.83
CA ASP A 17 7.18 9.40 3.05
C ASP A 17 7.05 8.25 2.04
N ARG A 18 6.87 8.62 0.76
CA ARG A 18 6.73 7.67 -0.34
C ARG A 18 7.97 6.82 -0.56
N SER A 19 9.17 7.32 -0.22
CA SER A 19 10.43 6.59 -0.41
C SER A 19 10.56 5.36 0.50
N ARG A 20 9.73 5.31 1.55
CA ARG A 20 9.69 4.20 2.52
C ARG A 20 8.68 3.11 2.15
N LEU A 21 7.95 3.27 1.04
CA LEU A 21 7.11 2.18 0.53
C LEU A 21 7.98 0.96 0.20
N PRO A 22 7.47 -0.26 0.42
CA PRO A 22 8.22 -1.46 0.11
C PRO A 22 8.48 -1.57 -1.40
N ASP A 23 9.55 -2.30 -1.73
CA ASP A 23 9.83 -2.71 -3.10
C ASP A 23 8.61 -3.46 -3.70
N PRO A 24 8.10 -3.04 -4.87
CA PRO A 24 6.88 -3.64 -5.42
C PRO A 24 6.99 -5.11 -5.76
N GLU A 25 8.15 -5.57 -6.24
CA GLU A 25 8.35 -7.00 -6.53
C GLU A 25 8.19 -7.83 -5.26
N THR A 26 8.91 -7.43 -4.21
CA THR A 26 8.90 -8.12 -2.92
C THR A 26 7.52 -8.09 -2.27
N TYR A 27 6.85 -6.94 -2.31
CA TYR A 27 5.51 -6.76 -1.78
C TYR A 27 4.48 -7.67 -2.48
N PHE A 28 4.43 -7.65 -3.81
CA PHE A 28 3.48 -8.48 -4.55
C PHE A 28 3.80 -9.97 -4.44
N ALA A 29 5.08 -10.35 -4.39
CA ALA A 29 5.46 -11.74 -4.18
C ALA A 29 4.99 -12.26 -2.81
N ALA A 30 5.02 -11.42 -1.78
CA ALA A 30 4.51 -11.76 -0.45
C ALA A 30 2.97 -11.87 -0.42
N GLU A 31 2.26 -10.95 -1.07
CA GLU A 31 0.79 -10.89 -1.08
C GLU A 31 0.12 -11.91 -2.01
N LEU A 32 0.74 -12.18 -3.17
CA LEU A 32 0.15 -12.97 -4.26
C LEU A 32 0.87 -14.31 -4.50
N GLY A 33 2.02 -14.52 -3.86
CA GLY A 33 2.89 -15.67 -4.10
C GLY A 33 3.72 -15.53 -5.38
N ALA A 34 3.95 -16.65 -6.07
CA ALA A 34 4.84 -16.66 -7.24
C ALA A 34 4.25 -15.86 -8.42
N LEU A 35 4.91 -14.74 -8.74
CA LEU A 35 4.60 -13.92 -9.91
C LEU A 35 5.09 -14.61 -11.20
N GLN A 36 4.24 -14.65 -12.22
CA GLN A 36 4.50 -15.32 -13.48
C GLN A 36 4.95 -14.35 -14.58
N GLY A 37 5.78 -14.84 -15.49
CA GLY A 37 6.26 -14.07 -16.64
C GLY A 37 7.67 -13.51 -16.44
N ARG A 38 8.19 -12.89 -17.50
CA ARG A 38 9.52 -12.27 -17.54
C ARG A 38 9.35 -10.79 -17.85
N GLY A 39 10.02 -9.94 -17.09
CA GLY A 39 9.97 -8.48 -17.25
C GLY A 39 9.28 -7.76 -16.09
N VAL A 40 8.99 -6.48 -16.34
CA VAL A 40 8.44 -5.53 -15.35
C VAL A 40 6.98 -5.81 -15.04
N TRP A 41 6.19 -6.15 -16.06
CA TRP A 41 4.81 -6.58 -15.87
C TRP A 41 4.78 -8.09 -15.67
N ARG A 42 4.21 -8.53 -14.55
CA ARG A 42 4.06 -9.95 -14.21
C ARG A 42 2.58 -10.28 -13.98
N ASP A 43 2.24 -11.52 -14.27
CA ASP A 43 0.90 -12.07 -14.14
C ASP A 43 0.76 -12.79 -12.79
N ALA A 44 -0.40 -12.65 -12.15
CA ALA A 44 -0.73 -13.28 -10.87
C ALA A 44 -2.23 -13.62 -10.80
N LEU A 45 -2.60 -14.50 -9.87
CA LEU A 45 -4.00 -14.71 -9.53
C LEU A 45 -4.55 -13.46 -8.84
N CYS A 46 -5.76 -13.06 -9.22
CA CYS A 46 -6.37 -11.91 -8.60
C CYS A 46 -6.86 -12.23 -7.18
N CYS A 47 -6.44 -11.44 -6.20
CA CYS A 47 -6.91 -11.54 -4.82
C CYS A 47 -8.22 -10.78 -4.55
N PHE A 48 -8.71 -10.00 -5.51
CA PHE A 48 -9.91 -9.15 -5.36
C PHE A 48 -11.21 -9.86 -5.74
N HIS A 49 -11.13 -11.03 -6.39
CA HIS A 49 -12.27 -11.88 -6.68
C HIS A 49 -11.83 -13.35 -6.68
N PRO A 50 -12.77 -14.31 -6.60
CA PRO A 50 -12.42 -15.72 -6.71
C PRO A 50 -11.86 -16.03 -8.10
N ASP A 51 -10.54 -16.14 -8.19
CA ASP A 51 -9.83 -16.34 -9.44
C ASP A 51 -9.12 -17.70 -9.50
N ARG A 52 -9.08 -18.30 -10.68
CA ARG A 52 -8.42 -19.58 -10.97
C ARG A 52 -7.42 -19.48 -12.12
N LYS A 53 -7.43 -18.39 -12.88
CA LYS A 53 -6.54 -18.16 -14.02
C LYS A 53 -5.89 -16.80 -13.84
N PRO A 54 -4.56 -16.64 -14.02
CA PRO A 54 -3.90 -15.35 -13.80
C PRO A 54 -4.59 -14.24 -14.59
N SER A 55 -5.26 -13.33 -13.89
CA SER A 55 -6.03 -12.23 -14.48
C SER A 55 -5.57 -10.86 -13.98
N LEU A 56 -4.71 -10.85 -12.96
CA LEU A 56 -4.12 -9.66 -12.37
C LEU A 56 -2.72 -9.47 -12.95
N ARG A 57 -2.47 -8.29 -13.51
CA ARG A 57 -1.12 -7.83 -13.85
C ARG A 57 -0.60 -6.86 -12.82
N VAL A 58 0.63 -7.07 -12.39
CA VAL A 58 1.37 -6.19 -11.47
C VAL A 58 2.65 -5.69 -12.12
N ASN A 59 3.00 -4.44 -11.85
CA ASN A 59 4.23 -3.81 -12.30
C ASN A 59 5.24 -3.83 -11.14
N THR A 60 6.32 -4.57 -11.30
CA THR A 60 7.32 -4.78 -10.25
C THR A 60 8.27 -3.58 -10.06
N GLN A 61 8.20 -2.55 -10.90
CA GLN A 61 8.98 -1.31 -10.74
C GLN A 61 8.16 -0.17 -10.13
N THR A 62 6.94 0.04 -10.62
CA THR A 62 6.10 1.17 -10.17
C THR A 62 5.15 0.81 -9.04
N GLY A 63 4.82 -0.47 -8.89
CA GLY A 63 3.75 -0.93 -7.99
C GLY A 63 2.35 -0.83 -8.59
N ALA A 64 2.21 -0.41 -9.85
CA ALA A 64 0.91 -0.36 -10.49
C ALA A 64 0.33 -1.77 -10.69
N PHE A 65 -0.99 -1.89 -10.64
CA PHE A 65 -1.67 -3.17 -10.90
C PHE A 65 -2.98 -2.97 -11.63
N ARG A 66 -3.42 -4.01 -12.35
CA ARG A 66 -4.72 -4.06 -13.03
C ARG A 66 -5.18 -5.49 -13.21
N CYS A 67 -6.38 -5.79 -12.73
CA CYS A 67 -7.10 -7.00 -13.08
C CYS A 67 -8.03 -6.73 -14.26
N PHE A 68 -7.91 -7.53 -15.31
CA PHE A 68 -8.71 -7.37 -16.53
C PHE A 68 -10.12 -7.98 -16.41
N VAL A 69 -10.39 -8.74 -15.34
CA VAL A 69 -11.67 -9.40 -15.10
C VAL A 69 -12.55 -8.59 -14.16
N CYS A 70 -12.09 -8.33 -12.92
CA CYS A 70 -12.87 -7.59 -11.94
C CYS A 70 -12.67 -6.07 -12.00
N GLY A 71 -11.73 -5.58 -12.82
CA GLY A 71 -11.46 -4.16 -13.01
C GLY A 71 -10.68 -3.48 -11.87
N ALA A 72 -10.28 -4.21 -10.82
CA ALA A 72 -9.45 -3.67 -9.75
C ALA A 72 -8.12 -3.15 -10.30
N HIS A 73 -7.72 -1.93 -9.92
CA HIS A 73 -6.52 -1.27 -10.42
C HIS A 73 -5.99 -0.25 -9.41
N GLY A 74 -4.72 0.12 -9.57
CA GLY A 74 -4.05 1.15 -8.77
C GLY A 74 -2.69 1.52 -9.35
N GLY A 75 -2.16 2.67 -8.92
CA GLY A 75 -0.91 3.23 -9.45
C GLY A 75 0.34 2.81 -8.68
N ASP A 76 0.18 2.30 -7.45
CA ASP A 76 1.28 1.86 -6.60
C ASP A 76 0.86 0.78 -5.58
N VAL A 77 1.84 0.31 -4.79
CA VAL A 77 1.64 -0.68 -3.73
C VAL A 77 0.73 -0.18 -2.60
N LEU A 78 0.62 1.14 -2.41
CA LEU A 78 -0.25 1.72 -1.39
C LEU A 78 -1.72 1.65 -1.81
N ASP A 79 -2.02 1.93 -3.08
CA ASP A 79 -3.36 1.72 -3.65
C ASP A 79 -3.77 0.26 -3.54
N PHE A 80 -2.84 -0.67 -3.81
CA PHE A 80 -3.09 -2.10 -3.66
C PHE A 80 -3.44 -2.44 -2.20
N GLN A 81 -2.63 -1.97 -1.25
CA GLN A 81 -2.86 -2.17 0.20
C GLN A 81 -4.23 -1.61 0.63
N GLN A 82 -4.58 -0.41 0.20
CA GLN A 82 -5.88 0.21 0.49
C GLN A 82 -7.04 -0.65 -0.02
N LEU A 83 -6.97 -1.06 -1.29
CA LEU A 83 -8.03 -1.86 -1.92
C LEU A 83 -8.13 -3.28 -1.35
N ARG A 84 -6.98 -3.92 -1.08
CA ARG A 84 -6.93 -5.31 -0.60
C ARG A 84 -7.51 -5.46 0.81
N TYR A 85 -7.22 -4.50 1.67
CA TYR A 85 -7.56 -4.54 3.09
C TYR A 85 -8.68 -3.57 3.49
N GLY A 86 -9.27 -2.83 2.54
CA GLY A 86 -10.29 -1.82 2.82
C GLY A 86 -9.79 -0.69 3.72
N GLN A 87 -8.49 -0.37 3.62
CA GLN A 87 -7.81 0.59 4.48
C GLN A 87 -7.90 2.00 3.89
N THR A 88 -7.98 3.01 4.76
CA THR A 88 -7.75 4.40 4.35
C THR A 88 -6.29 4.64 4.03
N PHE A 89 -5.98 5.68 3.26
CA PHE A 89 -4.60 6.07 2.92
C PHE A 89 -3.66 6.07 4.12
N THR A 90 -4.05 6.74 5.21
CA THR A 90 -3.22 6.83 6.42
C THR A 90 -3.01 5.48 7.10
N ALA A 91 -4.04 4.62 7.13
CA ALA A 91 -3.93 3.30 7.71
C ALA A 91 -3.01 2.39 6.87
N ALA A 92 -3.18 2.40 5.55
CA ALA A 92 -2.33 1.66 4.62
C ALA A 92 -0.88 2.14 4.66
N ALA A 93 -0.66 3.46 4.67
CA ALA A 93 0.68 4.02 4.75
C ALA A 93 1.39 3.65 6.06
N LYS A 94 0.65 3.60 7.18
CA LYS A 94 1.19 3.09 8.46
C LYS A 94 1.52 1.62 8.40
N ALA A 95 0.64 0.80 7.80
CA ALA A 95 0.86 -0.64 7.65
C ALA A 95 2.10 -0.94 6.81
N LEU A 96 2.36 -0.11 5.78
CA LEU A 96 3.55 -0.21 4.93
C LEU A 96 4.80 0.48 5.52
N GLY A 97 4.73 1.05 6.72
CA GLY A 97 5.86 1.76 7.34
C GLY A 97 6.23 3.09 6.67
N ALA A 98 5.37 3.59 5.77
CA ALA A 98 5.56 4.82 5.02
C ALA A 98 5.12 6.10 5.75
N VAL A 99 4.80 6.00 7.04
CA VAL A 99 4.48 7.15 7.88
C VAL A 99 5.56 7.36 8.91
N THR A 100 6.16 8.56 8.90
CA THR A 100 7.20 8.97 9.83
C THR A 100 6.63 9.99 10.79
N GLY A 101 6.70 9.72 12.10
CA GLY A 101 6.19 10.65 13.11
C GLY A 101 5.45 10.04 14.29
N GLY A 102 5.84 8.87 14.78
CA GLY A 102 5.27 8.30 16.01
C GLY A 102 6.36 7.56 16.78
N ARG A 103 6.84 8.18 17.85
CA ARG A 103 7.81 7.60 18.78
C ARG A 103 7.06 6.51 19.54
N HIS A 104 7.22 5.25 19.17
CA HIS A 104 6.95 4.17 20.12
C HIS A 104 8.17 4.11 21.04
N VAL A 105 7.94 4.53 22.28
CA VAL A 105 8.81 4.24 23.42
C VAL A 105 8.89 2.74 23.65
#